data_AF-A0A183D3T1-F1
#
_entry.id   AF-A0A183D3T1-F1
#
_cell.length_a   1.000
_cell.length_b   1.000
_cell.length_c   1.000
_cell.angle_alpha   90.00
_cell.angle_beta   90.00
_cell.angle_gamma   90.00
#
_symmetry.space_group_name_H-M   'P 1'
#
loop_
_entity.id
_entity.type
_entity.pdbx_description
1 polymer ?
#
loop_
_entity_poly.entity_id
_entity_poly.type
_entity_poly.pdbx_seq_one_letter_code
_entity_poly.pdbx_strand_id
1 'polypeptide(L)' 'LLWYEKQLTKLKMPEGLEWDMWGALFYVGTIFTTIGYGNIAPRTPGGQALSIVYAIFGIPLVLAILSQFGKTLTSFDR' A
#
# COMPACT_ATOMS: atom_id res chain seq x y z
N LEU A 1 12.35 -1.34 -27.13
CA LEU A 1 11.50 -2.00 -26.11
C LEU A 1 12.36 -2.80 -25.12
N LEU A 2 13.05 -3.87 -25.53
CA LEU A 2 13.91 -4.68 -24.64
C LEU A 2 15.06 -3.90 -23.97
N TRP A 3 15.65 -2.92 -24.65
CA TRP A 3 16.67 -2.04 -24.06
C TRP A 3 16.12 -1.18 -22.91
N TYR A 4 14.87 -0.73 -23.03
CA TYR A 4 14.18 0.10 -22.04
C TYR A 4 13.79 -0.73 -20.80
N GLU A 5 13.27 -1.94 -21.00
CA GLU A 5 12.97 -2.87 -19.90
C GLU A 5 14.20 -3.21 -19.07
N LYS A 6 15.36 -3.43 -19.71
CA LYS A 6 16.63 -3.67 -19.01
C LYS A 6 17.10 -2.48 -18.16
N GLN A 7 16.75 -1.25 -18.53
CA GLN A 7 17.05 -0.07 -17.73
C GLN A 7 16.10 0.08 -16.53
N LEU A 8 14.84 -0.33 -16.66
CA LEU A 8 13.89 -0.38 -15.53
C LEU A 8 14.34 -1.38 -14.45
N THR A 9 14.90 -2.52 -14.84
CA THR A 9 15.44 -3.49 -13.88
C THR A 9 16.63 -2.93 -13.08
N LYS A 10 17.38 -1.96 -13.64
CA LYS A 10 18.48 -1.28 -12.92
C LYS A 10 18.00 -0.22 -11.93
N LEU A 11 16.78 0.32 -12.12
CA LEU A 11 16.13 1.25 -11.20
C LEU A 11 15.36 0.55 -10.09
N LYS A 12 15.29 -0.79 -10.14
CA LYS A 12 14.66 -1.59 -9.10
C LYS A 12 15.42 -1.37 -7.79
N MET A 13 14.70 -0.94 -6.76
CA MET A 13 15.27 -0.70 -5.43
C MET A 13 16.08 -1.92 -4.98
N PRO A 14 17.22 -1.73 -4.27
CA PRO A 14 18.03 -2.85 -3.81
C PRO A 14 17.18 -3.85 -3.01
N GLU A 15 17.34 -5.15 -3.31
CA GLU A 15 16.63 -6.24 -2.63
C GLU A 15 16.85 -6.12 -1.11
N GLY A 16 15.80 -5.74 -0.39
CA GLY A 16 15.83 -5.49 1.05
C GLY A 16 15.28 -4.12 1.48
N LEU A 17 15.37 -3.09 0.64
CA LEU A 17 14.79 -1.77 0.95
C LEU A 17 13.26 -1.75 0.77
N GLU A 18 12.74 -2.62 -0.11
CA GLU A 18 11.29 -2.77 -0.35
C GLU A 18 10.53 -3.18 0.92
N TRP A 19 11.16 -3.94 1.82
CA TRP A 19 10.57 -4.46 3.06
C TRP A 19 11.17 -3.85 4.33
N ASP A 20 11.76 -2.65 4.23
CA ASP A 20 12.02 -1.84 5.43
C ASP A 20 10.70 -1.42 6.09
N MET A 21 10.73 -1.03 7.37
CA MET A 21 9.57 -0.58 8.14
C MET A 21 8.73 0.46 7.38
N TRP A 22 9.39 1.43 6.73
CA TRP A 22 8.73 2.46 5.94
C TRP A 22 8.13 1.92 4.63
N GLY A 23 8.81 0.99 3.97
CA GLY A 23 8.31 0.32 2.77
C GLY A 23 7.09 -0.56 3.06
N ALA A 24 7.11 -1.28 4.19
CA ALA A 24 6.01 -2.09 4.66
C ALA A 24 4.80 -1.22 5.08
N LEU A 25 5.04 -0.11 5.77
CA LEU A 25 3.97 0.84 6.13
C LEU A 25 3.33 1.46 4.89
N PHE A 26 4.14 1.85 3.89
CA PHE A 26 3.64 2.35 2.62
C PHE A 26 2.82 1.29 1.87
N TYR A 27 3.31 0.04 1.81
CA TYR A 27 2.57 -1.09 1.24
C TYR A 27 1.19 -1.28 1.91
N VAL A 28 1.15 -1.31 3.24
CA VAL A 28 -0.10 -1.38 4.03
C VAL A 28 -1.03 -0.21 3.71
N GLY A 29 -0.51 1.01 3.69
CA GLY A 29 -1.29 2.21 3.36
C GLY A 29 -1.92 2.12 1.97
N THR A 30 -1.19 1.61 0.98
CA THR A 30 -1.70 1.43 -0.39
C THR A 30 -2.76 0.34 -0.52
N ILE A 31 -2.71 -0.70 0.32
CA ILE A 31 -3.77 -1.71 0.40
C ILE A 31 -5.05 -1.09 0.95
N PHE A 32 -4.96 -0.36 2.07
CA PHE A 32 -6.12 0.18 2.76
C PHE A 32 -6.83 1.28 1.99
N THR A 33 -6.06 2.10 1.27
CA THR A 33 -6.57 3.14 0.39
C THR A 33 -7.03 2.59 -0.96
N THR A 34 -6.87 1.29 -1.20
CA THR A 34 -7.19 0.60 -2.47
C THR A 34 -6.43 1.13 -3.68
N ILE A 35 -5.34 1.89 -3.48
CA ILE A 35 -4.49 2.43 -4.55
C ILE A 35 -3.71 1.31 -5.24
N GLY A 36 -3.08 0.43 -4.44
CA GLY A 36 -2.44 -0.80 -4.94
C GLY A 36 -1.43 -0.63 -6.09
N TYR A 37 -0.37 0.18 -5.91
CA TYR A 37 0.65 0.42 -6.95
C TYR A 37 1.32 -0.85 -7.50
N GLY A 38 1.31 -1.96 -6.77
CA GLY A 38 1.90 -3.24 -7.22
C GLY A 38 3.42 -3.28 -7.27
N ASN A 39 4.11 -2.19 -6.89
CA ASN A 39 5.58 -2.14 -6.85
C ASN A 39 6.18 -3.05 -5.77
N ILE A 40 5.49 -3.18 -4.63
CA ILE A 40 5.86 -4.04 -3.50
C ILE A 40 4.69 -4.99 -3.27
N ALA A 41 4.95 -6.31 -3.32
CA ALA A 41 3.94 -7.33 -3.12
C ALA A 41 4.56 -8.59 -2.50
N PRO A 42 3.88 -9.26 -1.55
CA PRO A 42 4.36 -10.50 -0.96
C PRO A 42 4.38 -11.60 -2.03
N ARG A 43 5.54 -12.23 -2.17
CA ARG A 43 5.74 -13.37 -3.08
C ARG A 43 5.51 -14.73 -2.42
N THR A 44 5.39 -14.74 -1.10
CA THR A 44 5.15 -15.96 -0.32
C THR A 44 3.65 -16.25 -0.21
N PRO A 45 3.21 -17.51 -0.31
CA PRO A 45 1.79 -17.87 -0.18
C PRO A 45 1.18 -17.43 1.15
N GLY A 46 1.94 -17.55 2.25
CA GLY A 46 1.52 -17.09 3.57
C GLY A 46 1.36 -15.57 3.65
N GLY A 47 2.30 -14.81 3.06
CA GLY A 47 2.20 -13.34 3.02
C GLY A 47 1.00 -12.86 2.20
N GLN A 48 0.69 -13.54 1.10
CA GLN A 48 -0.49 -13.23 0.29
C GLN A 48 -1.79 -13.48 1.04
N ALA A 49 -1.92 -14.62 1.73
CA ALA A 49 -3.08 -14.93 2.55
C ALA A 49 -3.29 -13.89 3.67
N LEU A 50 -2.22 -13.50 4.36
CA LEU A 50 -2.27 -12.45 5.39
C LEU A 50 -2.67 -11.10 4.82
N SER A 51 -2.13 -10.70 3.66
CA SER A 51 -2.53 -9.45 2.98
C SER A 51 -4.02 -9.42 2.64
N ILE A 52 -4.60 -10.54 2.22
CA ILE A 52 -6.04 -10.63 1.91
C ILE A 52 -6.88 -10.45 3.18
N VAL A 53 -6.57 -11.17 4.25
CA VAL A 53 -7.28 -11.05 5.53
C VAL A 53 -7.19 -9.62 6.05
N TYR A 54 -5.99 -9.03 5.97
CA TYR A 54 -5.74 -7.66 6.42
C TYR A 54 -6.50 -6.62 5.60
N ALA A 55 -6.63 -6.81 4.28
CA ALA A 55 -7.42 -5.94 3.42
C ALA A 55 -8.92 -5.95 3.78
N ILE A 56 -9.48 -7.13 4.07
CA ILE A 56 -10.91 -7.29 4.40
C ILE A 56 -11.31 -6.46 5.63
N PHE A 57 -10.48 -6.44 6.67
CA PHE A 57 -10.75 -5.66 7.89
C PHE A 57 -10.26 -4.21 7.80
N GLY A 58 -9.16 -3.97 7.09
CA GLY A 58 -8.52 -2.66 7.02
C GLY A 58 -9.29 -1.64 6.17
N ILE A 59 -9.82 -2.06 5.02
CA ILE A 59 -10.60 -1.19 4.13
C ILE A 59 -11.81 -0.56 4.85
N PRO A 60 -12.71 -1.33 5.50
CA PRO A 60 -13.86 -0.73 6.19
C PRO A 60 -13.44 0.17 7.37
N LEU A 61 -12.37 -0.17 8.08
CA LEU A 61 -11.85 0.65 9.17
C LEU A 61 -11.34 2.01 8.66
N VAL A 62 -10.55 2.02 7.60
CA VAL A 62 -10.03 3.26 7.01
C VAL A 62 -11.14 4.12 6.42
N LEU A 63 -12.15 3.52 5.80
CA LEU A 63 -13.33 4.25 5.32
C LEU A 63 -14.12 4.91 6.45
N ALA A 64 -14.29 4.21 7.59
CA ALA A 64 -14.96 4.77 8.76
C ALA A 64 -14.18 5.96 9.35
N ILE A 65 -12.85 5.82 9.47
CA ILE A 65 -11.95 6.88 9.92
C ILE A 65 -12.05 8.08 8.95
N LEU A 66 -11.94 7.83 7.64
CA LEU A 66 -12.00 8.88 6.62
C LEU A 66 -13.33 9.64 6.66
N SER A 67 -14.45 8.95 6.88
CA SER A 67 -15.77 9.57 7.06
C SER A 67 -15.80 10.52 8.26
N GLN A 68 -15.19 10.11 9.38
CA GLN A 68 -15.10 10.96 10.57
C GLN A 68 -14.18 12.17 10.34
N PHE A 69 -13.01 11.96 9.73
CA PHE A 69 -12.10 13.04 9.36
C PHE A 69 -12.76 14.05 8.42
N GLY A 70 -13.53 13.59 7.43
CA GLY A 70 -14.29 14.46 6.53
C GLY A 70 -15.28 15.35 7.28
N LYS A 71 -16.00 14.80 8.27
CA LYS A 71 -16.92 15.57 9.12
C LYS A 71 -16.19 16.62 9.95
N THR A 72 -15.04 16.27 10.54
CA THR A 72 -14.21 17.20 11.32
C THR A 72 -13.68 18.34 10.45
N LEU A 73 -13.23 18.05 9.23
CA LEU A 73 -12.76 19.07 8.29
C LEU A 73 -13.89 20.03 7.87
N THR A 74 -15.07 19.51 7.53
CA THR A 74 -16.23 20.37 7.19
C THR A 74 -16.74 21.17 8.38
N SER A 75 -16.58 20.68 9.62
CA SER A 75 -16.91 21.47 10.82
C SER A 75 -15.89 22.54 11.16
N PHE A 76 -14.65 22.40 10.70
CA PHE A 76 -13.59 23.40 10.90
C PHE A 76 -13.71 24.58 9.92
N ASP A 77 -14.29 24.33 8.74
CA ASP A 77 -14.56 25.35 7.71
C ASP A 77 -15.81 26.21 8.02
N ARG A 78 -16.58 25.87 9.05
CA ARG A 78 -17.69 26.68 9.57
C ARG A 78 -17.29 27.43 10.83
#